data_AF-A0A7S0FIS2-F1
#
_entry.id   AF-A0A7S0FIS2-F1
#
_cell.length_a   1.000
_cell.length_b   1.000
_cell.length_c   1.000
_cell.angle_alpha   90.00
_cell.angle_beta   90.00
_cell.angle_gamma   90.00
#
_symmetry.space_group_name_H-M   'P 1'
#
loop_
_entity.id
_entity.type
_entity.pdbx_description
1 polymer ?
#
loop_
_entity_poly.entity_id
_entity_poly.type
_entity_poly.pdbx_seq_one_letter_code
_entity_poly.pdbx_strand_id
1 'polypeptide(L)'
;AAHLQTVRSRFKEQGKAQELVAKLSVALCRYCAEFPVDRAFYEAGLECKNAGMINMSFFFLNRFLDIADAIEDPENAAIDNTDFMDTDIPSPYDLDLPEEPFITGTQVEEIRDWVLGWSMDQTVQQKMDTRPCDKCRTE
;
A
#
# COMPACT_ATOMS: atom_id res chain seq x y z
N ALA A 1 -4.08 3.55 -15.40
CA ALA A 1 -2.84 3.73 -14.60
C ALA A 1 -1.60 4.33 -15.32
N ALA A 2 -1.44 4.19 -16.64
CA ALA A 2 -0.15 4.37 -17.33
C ALA A 2 0.60 5.71 -17.07
N HIS A 3 -0.09 6.85 -17.13
CA HIS A 3 0.55 8.16 -16.89
C HIS A 3 1.21 8.26 -15.51
N LEU A 4 0.50 7.81 -14.46
CA LEU A 4 1.00 7.82 -13.08
C LEU A 4 2.25 6.94 -12.95
N GLN A 5 2.24 5.76 -13.57
CA GLN A 5 3.38 4.84 -13.59
C GLN A 5 4.61 5.49 -14.23
N THR A 6 4.45 6.11 -15.40
CA THR A 6 5.56 6.78 -16.12
C THR A 6 6.14 7.94 -15.30
N VAL A 7 5.28 8.79 -14.75
CA VAL A 7 5.72 9.93 -13.94
C VAL A 7 6.44 9.45 -12.67
N ARG A 8 5.90 8.43 -11.99
CA ARG A 8 6.52 7.82 -10.81
C ARG A 8 7.91 7.28 -11.12
N SER A 9 8.05 6.46 -12.17
CA SER A 9 9.36 5.92 -12.59
C SER A 9 10.35 7.03 -12.88
N ARG A 10 9.93 8.11 -13.55
CA ARG A 10 10.83 9.20 -13.87
C ARG A 10 11.30 9.99 -12.64
N PHE A 11 10.45 10.19 -11.63
CA PHE A 11 10.88 10.82 -10.38
C PHE A 11 11.80 9.90 -9.57
N LYS A 12 11.52 8.59 -9.54
CA LYS A 12 12.41 7.59 -8.90
C LYS A 12 13.81 7.61 -9.50
N GLU A 13 13.93 7.60 -10.83
CA GLU A 13 15.23 7.67 -11.53
C GLU A 13 16.05 8.92 -11.18
N GLN A 14 15.38 10.04 -10.89
CA GLN A 14 16.04 11.29 -10.54
C GLN A 14 16.46 11.35 -9.05
N GLY A 15 16.02 10.38 -8.23
CA GLY A 15 16.32 10.34 -6.80
C GLY A 15 15.81 11.55 -6.01
N LYS A 16 14.75 12.21 -6.50
CA LYS A 16 14.17 13.43 -5.90
C LYS A 16 12.67 13.27 -5.72
N ALA A 17 12.09 14.13 -4.88
CA ALA A 17 10.65 14.21 -4.63
C ALA A 17 10.03 12.89 -4.12
N GLN A 18 10.64 12.29 -3.08
CA GLN A 18 10.18 11.03 -2.48
C GLN A 18 8.71 11.09 -2.05
N GLU A 19 8.26 12.21 -1.49
CA GLU A 19 6.86 12.42 -1.13
C GLU A 19 5.92 12.36 -2.35
N LEU A 20 6.35 12.87 -3.50
CA LEU A 20 5.57 12.80 -4.74
C LEU A 20 5.54 11.36 -5.29
N VAL A 21 6.67 10.65 -5.23
CA VAL A 21 6.74 9.23 -5.58
C VAL A 21 5.78 8.42 -4.70
N ALA A 22 5.77 8.65 -3.39
CA ALA A 22 4.86 8.01 -2.45
C ALA A 22 3.39 8.27 -2.82
N LYS A 23 3.01 9.54 -3.04
CA LYS A 23 1.65 9.91 -3.45
C LYS A 23 1.23 9.26 -4.77
N LEU A 24 2.14 9.16 -5.74
CA LEU A 24 1.88 8.48 -7.01
C LEU A 24 1.70 6.96 -6.82
N SER A 25 2.51 6.32 -5.98
CA SER A 25 2.34 4.90 -5.65
C SER A 25 1.01 4.63 -4.93
N VAL A 26 0.63 5.47 -3.96
CA VAL A 26 -0.67 5.39 -3.29
C VAL A 26 -1.82 5.56 -4.30
N ALA A 27 -1.71 6.53 -5.21
CA ALA A 27 -2.73 6.73 -6.24
C ALA A 27 -2.86 5.54 -7.20
N LEU A 28 -1.79 4.78 -7.41
CA LEU A 28 -1.83 3.59 -8.25
C LEU A 28 -2.69 2.48 -7.63
N CYS A 29 -2.81 2.37 -6.29
CA CYS A 29 -3.67 1.36 -5.63
C CYS A 29 -5.13 1.36 -6.10
N ARG A 30 -5.62 2.46 -6.70
CA ARG A 30 -6.98 2.54 -7.30
C ARG A 30 -7.13 1.74 -8.59
N TYR A 31 -6.03 1.42 -9.24
CA TYR A 31 -6.01 0.79 -10.56
C TYR A 31 -5.60 -0.68 -10.50
N CYS A 32 -5.75 -1.35 -9.35
CA CYS A 32 -5.36 -2.76 -9.17
C CYS A 32 -6.14 -3.75 -10.07
N ALA A 33 -7.18 -3.31 -10.78
CA ALA A 33 -7.78 -4.08 -11.87
C ALA A 33 -6.87 -4.16 -13.13
N GLU A 34 -5.92 -3.24 -13.27
CA GLU A 34 -4.96 -3.17 -14.40
C GLU A 34 -3.58 -3.78 -14.06
N PHE A 35 -3.26 -3.99 -12.78
CA PHE A 35 -1.94 -4.48 -12.35
C PHE A 35 -2.01 -5.17 -10.98
N PRO A 36 -1.06 -6.08 -10.65
CA PRO A 36 -1.15 -6.92 -9.44
C PRO A 36 -1.31 -6.11 -8.16
N VAL A 37 -2.31 -6.49 -7.36
CA VAL A 37 -2.70 -5.78 -6.14
C VAL A 37 -1.62 -5.85 -5.06
N ASP A 38 -1.00 -7.01 -4.88
CA ASP A 38 0.10 -7.23 -3.93
C ASP A 38 1.26 -6.28 -4.19
N ARG A 39 1.68 -6.15 -5.46
CA ARG A 39 2.69 -5.21 -5.91
C ARG A 39 2.29 -3.77 -5.62
N ALA A 40 1.03 -3.41 -5.86
CA ALA A 40 0.52 -2.06 -5.63
C ALA A 40 0.73 -1.63 -4.19
N PHE A 41 0.28 -2.47 -3.25
CA PHE A 41 0.34 -2.21 -1.82
C PHE A 41 1.78 -2.26 -1.29
N TYR A 42 2.58 -3.22 -1.76
CA TYR A 42 4.02 -3.27 -1.44
C TYR A 42 4.75 -1.98 -1.86
N GLU A 43 4.61 -1.57 -3.12
CA GLU A 43 5.26 -0.37 -3.65
C GLU A 43 4.73 0.90 -2.96
N ALA A 44 3.43 1.01 -2.68
CA ALA A 44 2.88 2.14 -1.95
C ALA A 44 3.45 2.26 -0.54
N GLY A 45 3.50 1.16 0.20
CA GLY A 45 4.07 1.11 1.53
C GLY A 45 5.55 1.46 1.55
N LEU A 46 6.35 0.85 0.67
CA LEU A 46 7.80 1.11 0.60
C LEU A 46 8.11 2.56 0.25
N GLU A 47 7.39 3.16 -0.71
CA GLU A 47 7.63 4.56 -1.07
C GLU A 47 7.15 5.53 0.02
N CYS A 48 6.09 5.22 0.75
CA CYS A 48 5.70 5.98 1.94
C CYS A 48 6.80 5.93 3.01
N LYS A 49 7.39 4.75 3.26
CA LYS A 49 8.53 4.58 4.16
C LYS A 49 9.71 5.45 3.74
N ASN A 50 10.08 5.42 2.46
CA ASN A 50 11.18 6.20 1.88
C ASN A 50 10.94 7.71 1.98
N ALA A 51 9.67 8.14 1.98
CA ALA A 51 9.27 9.53 2.16
C ALA A 51 9.14 9.96 3.64
N GLY A 52 9.35 9.04 4.60
CA GLY A 52 9.16 9.30 6.03
C GLY A 52 7.67 9.34 6.46
N MET A 53 6.75 8.91 5.59
CA MET A 53 5.31 8.83 5.87
C MET A 53 5.00 7.49 6.57
N ILE A 54 5.49 7.32 7.79
CA ILE A 54 5.51 6.01 8.47
C ILE A 54 4.11 5.45 8.75
N ASN A 55 3.14 6.27 9.17
CA ASN A 55 1.76 5.81 9.38
C ASN A 55 1.14 5.24 8.10
N MET A 56 1.33 5.95 6.97
CA MET A 56 0.89 5.49 5.66
C MET A 56 1.65 4.23 5.22
N SER A 57 2.95 4.16 5.49
CA SER A 57 3.74 2.94 5.23
C SER A 57 3.18 1.75 5.99
N PHE A 58 2.92 1.91 7.29
CA PHE A 58 2.34 0.87 8.13
C PHE A 58 0.98 0.44 7.59
N PHE A 59 0.12 1.41 7.25
CA PHE A 59 -1.19 1.17 6.66
C PHE A 59 -1.15 0.32 5.38
N PHE A 60 -0.34 0.70 4.38
CA PHE A 60 -0.24 -0.05 3.13
C PHE A 60 0.51 -1.38 3.25
N LEU A 61 1.56 -1.43 4.08
CA LEU A 61 2.32 -2.67 4.26
C LEU A 61 1.55 -3.71 5.08
N ASN A 62 0.68 -3.29 6.01
CA ASN A 62 -0.20 -4.22 6.71
C ASN A 62 -1.18 -4.89 5.74
N ARG A 63 -1.83 -4.12 4.86
CA ARG A 63 -2.66 -4.69 3.79
C ARG A 63 -1.86 -5.55 2.81
N PHE A 64 -0.63 -5.19 2.48
CA PHE A 64 0.23 -6.04 1.66
C PHE A 64 0.45 -7.42 2.32
N LEU A 65 0.66 -7.49 3.63
CA LEU A 65 0.80 -8.77 4.34
C LEU A 65 -0.48 -9.59 4.28
N ASP A 66 -1.65 -8.98 4.48
CA ASP A 66 -2.93 -9.70 4.33
C ASP A 66 -3.08 -10.31 2.93
N ILE A 67 -2.66 -9.58 1.89
CA ILE A 67 -2.68 -10.05 0.50
C ILE A 67 -1.64 -11.16 0.28
N ALA A 68 -0.43 -11.02 0.82
CA ALA A 68 0.62 -12.01 0.69
C ALA A 68 0.23 -13.33 1.37
N ASP A 69 -0.31 -13.26 2.59
CA ASP A 69 -0.84 -14.41 3.31
C ASP A 69 -2.01 -15.04 2.53
N ALA A 70 -2.83 -14.23 1.85
CA ALA A 70 -3.92 -14.73 1.01
C ALA A 70 -3.48 -15.44 -0.27
N ILE A 71 -2.34 -15.06 -0.83
CA ILE A 71 -1.72 -15.75 -1.97
C ILE A 71 -1.12 -17.09 -1.51
N GLU A 72 -0.53 -17.12 -0.31
CA GLU A 72 0.12 -18.33 0.24
C GLU A 72 -0.90 -19.38 0.74
N ASP A 73 -1.98 -18.95 1.39
CA ASP A 73 -3.05 -19.83 1.90
C ASP A 73 -4.46 -19.34 1.50
N PRO A 74 -4.87 -19.52 0.22
CA PRO A 74 -6.15 -19.00 -0.28
C PRO A 74 -7.39 -19.59 0.41
N GLU A 75 -7.30 -20.78 1.01
CA GLU A 75 -8.44 -21.46 1.65
C GLU A 75 -8.79 -20.86 3.02
N ASN A 76 -7.80 -20.27 3.71
CA ASN A 76 -7.97 -19.70 5.05
C ASN A 76 -7.84 -18.18 5.07
N ALA A 77 -7.64 -17.55 3.92
CA ALA A 77 -7.45 -16.12 3.81
C ALA A 77 -8.74 -15.33 3.96
N ALA A 78 -8.75 -14.40 4.91
CA ALA A 78 -9.77 -13.37 5.02
C ALA A 78 -9.08 -12.00 5.13
N ILE A 79 -9.23 -11.19 4.10
CA ILE A 79 -8.71 -9.81 4.09
C ILE A 79 -9.82 -8.90 4.61
N ASP A 80 -9.57 -8.22 5.74
CA ASP A 80 -10.48 -7.20 6.26
C ASP A 80 -10.40 -5.93 5.40
N ASN A 81 -11.52 -5.50 4.82
CA ASN A 81 -11.59 -4.33 3.96
C ASN A 81 -12.12 -3.06 4.64
N THR A 82 -12.39 -3.08 5.95
CA THR A 82 -13.04 -1.99 6.68
C THR A 82 -12.33 -0.64 6.49
N ASP A 83 -11.01 -0.63 6.59
CA ASP A 83 -10.17 0.57 6.47
C ASP A 83 -10.21 1.26 5.08
N PHE A 84 -10.74 0.58 4.06
CA PHE A 84 -10.76 1.05 2.68
C PHE A 84 -12.18 1.30 2.14
N MET A 85 -13.22 1.05 2.95
CA MET A 85 -14.62 1.16 2.54
C MET A 85 -15.01 2.57 2.05
N ASP A 86 -14.40 3.61 2.62
CA ASP A 86 -14.65 5.01 2.25
C ASP A 86 -13.64 5.54 1.21
N THR A 87 -12.95 4.65 0.50
CA THR A 87 -11.95 5.00 -0.52
C THR A 87 -12.42 4.57 -1.92
N ASP A 88 -11.70 5.04 -2.94
CA ASP A 88 -11.87 4.60 -4.33
C ASP A 88 -10.92 3.44 -4.70
N ILE A 89 -10.35 2.76 -3.71
CA ILE A 89 -9.53 1.57 -3.91
C ILE A 89 -10.46 0.34 -4.02
N PRO A 90 -10.33 -0.49 -5.08
CA PRO A 90 -11.16 -1.68 -5.24
C PRO A 90 -10.99 -2.67 -4.08
N SER A 91 -12.08 -3.34 -3.71
CA SER A 91 -12.04 -4.42 -2.72
C SER A 91 -11.12 -5.53 -3.20
N PRO A 92 -10.32 -6.16 -2.31
CA PRO A 92 -9.47 -7.29 -2.68
C PRO A 92 -10.30 -8.48 -3.21
N TYR A 93 -11.58 -8.61 -2.83
CA TYR A 93 -12.48 -9.65 -3.31
C TYR A 93 -13.04 -9.41 -4.73
N ASP A 94 -12.88 -8.18 -5.25
CA ASP A 94 -13.28 -7.82 -6.62
C ASP A 94 -12.10 -7.89 -7.61
N LEU A 95 -10.94 -8.36 -7.14
CA LEU A 95 -9.69 -8.40 -7.89
C LEU A 95 -9.19 -9.83 -8.01
N ASP A 96 -8.51 -10.11 -9.12
CA ASP A 96 -7.76 -11.36 -9.27
C ASP A 96 -6.44 -11.25 -8.49
N LEU A 97 -6.27 -12.11 -7.47
CA LEU A 97 -4.99 -12.26 -6.80
C LEU A 97 -4.00 -13.01 -7.71
N PRO A 98 -2.72 -12.64 -7.72
CA PRO A 98 -1.71 -13.36 -8.47
C PRO A 98 -1.45 -14.75 -7.87
N GLU A 99 -0.94 -15.68 -8.69
CA GLU A 99 -0.60 -17.04 -8.25
C GLU A 99 0.63 -17.09 -7.33
N GLU A 100 1.55 -16.13 -7.49
CA GLU A 100 2.77 -16.03 -6.69
C GLU A 100 2.96 -14.60 -6.18
N PRO A 101 3.51 -14.40 -4.96
CA PRO A 101 3.79 -13.07 -4.43
C PRO A 101 4.82 -12.30 -5.26
N PHE A 102 4.65 -10.99 -5.37
CA PHE A 102 5.55 -10.09 -6.10
C PHE A 102 6.98 -10.06 -5.55
N ILE A 103 7.17 -10.35 -4.27
CA ILE A 103 8.47 -10.37 -3.59
C ILE A 103 8.75 -11.74 -2.99
N THR A 104 10.02 -12.00 -2.68
CA THR A 104 10.43 -13.28 -2.08
C THR A 104 9.95 -13.41 -0.64
N GLY A 105 9.76 -14.65 -0.14
CA GLY A 105 9.38 -14.90 1.26
C GLY A 105 10.31 -14.23 2.28
N THR A 106 11.62 -14.17 2.02
CA THR A 106 12.56 -13.44 2.90
C THR A 106 12.23 -11.94 2.99
N GLN A 107 11.80 -11.32 1.88
CA GLN A 107 11.38 -9.92 1.89
C GLN A 107 10.02 -9.76 2.58
N VAL A 108 9.10 -10.72 2.45
CA VAL A 108 7.83 -10.71 3.19
C VAL A 108 8.09 -10.73 4.70
N GLU A 109 9.00 -11.58 5.19
CA GLU A 109 9.39 -11.59 6.61
C GLU A 109 10.00 -10.25 7.06
N GLU A 110 10.82 -9.61 6.24
CA GLU A 110 11.36 -8.28 6.54
C GLU A 110 10.25 -7.22 6.69
N ILE A 111 9.22 -7.27 5.82
CA ILE A 111 8.04 -6.41 5.96
C ILE A 111 7.27 -6.73 7.24
N ARG A 112 7.11 -8.02 7.56
CA ARG A 112 6.44 -8.47 8.79
C ARG A 112 7.14 -7.96 10.04
N ASP A 113 8.47 -7.98 10.07
CA ASP A 113 9.28 -7.40 11.15
C ASP A 113 9.08 -5.90 11.30
N TRP A 114 9.01 -5.14 10.19
CA TRP A 114 8.75 -3.70 10.24
C TRP A 114 7.36 -3.39 10.78
N VAL A 115 6.34 -4.08 10.25
CA VAL A 115 4.94 -3.92 10.66
C VAL A 115 4.78 -4.27 12.15
N LEU A 116 5.39 -5.35 12.61
CA LEU A 116 5.39 -5.73 14.02
C LEU A 116 6.08 -4.66 14.88
N GLY A 117 7.24 -4.16 14.45
CA GLY A 117 7.94 -3.07 15.13
C GLY A 117 7.08 -1.82 15.30
N TRP A 118 6.37 -1.38 14.24
CA TRP A 118 5.47 -0.23 14.32
C TRP A 118 4.21 -0.48 15.14
N SER A 119 3.67 -1.70 15.11
CA SER A 119 2.51 -2.05 15.94
C SER A 119 2.79 -1.95 17.46
N MET A 120 4.05 -2.09 17.85
CA MET A 120 4.51 -1.98 19.24
C MET A 120 4.91 -0.54 19.62
N ASP A 121 5.08 0.36 18.64
CA ASP A 121 5.45 1.75 18.84
C ASP A 121 4.21 2.62 19.04
N GLN A 122 4.04 3.17 20.26
CA GLN A 122 2.90 4.01 20.61
C GLN A 122 2.82 5.34 19.84
N THR A 123 3.89 5.73 19.15
CA THR A 123 3.96 6.95 18.35
C THR A 123 3.50 6.76 16.91
N VAL A 124 3.38 5.50 16.46
CA VAL A 124 2.98 5.13 15.10
C VAL A 124 1.55 4.60 15.12
N GLN A 125 0.77 4.95 14.12
CA GLN A 125 -0.62 4.51 13.98
C GLN A 125 -0.84 3.94 12.58
N GLN A 126 -1.49 2.78 12.50
CA GLN A 126 -2.02 2.25 11.25
C GLN A 126 -3.22 3.11 10.85
N LYS A 127 -2.98 4.20 10.14
CA LYS A 127 -4.05 5.09 9.68
C LYS A 127 -3.71 5.73 8.35
N MET A 128 -4.75 5.96 7.57
CA MET A 128 -4.66 6.77 6.36
C MET A 128 -4.59 8.25 6.73
N ASP A 129 -3.68 8.99 6.10
CA ASP A 129 -3.63 10.44 6.22
C ASP A 129 -4.79 11.06 5.42
N THR A 130 -5.62 11.86 6.11
CA THR A 130 -6.70 12.61 5.49
C THR A 130 -6.29 14.06 5.24
N ARG A 131 -7.03 14.75 4.38
CA ARG A 131 -6.93 16.19 4.21
C ARG A 131 -8.33 16.79 4.24
N PRO A 132 -8.52 17.99 4.81
CA PRO A 132 -9.82 18.64 4.79
C PRO A 132 -10.25 18.88 3.34
N CYS A 133 -11.52 18.56 3.05
CA CYS A 133 -12.10 18.76 1.73
C CYS A 133 -12.09 20.25 1.35
N ASP A 134 -11.63 20.57 0.14
CA ASP A 134 -11.51 21.95 -0.36
C ASP A 134 -12.87 22.68 -0.41
N LYS A 135 -13.98 21.93 -0.52
CA LYS A 135 -15.35 22.48 -0.60
C LYS A 135 -16.04 22.59 0.76
N CYS A 136 -16.08 21.52 1.55
CA CYS A 136 -16.87 21.44 2.79
C CYS A 136 -16.05 21.42 4.08
N ARG A 137 -14.71 21.40 4.00
CA ARG A 137 -13.76 21.47 5.13
C ARG A 137 -13.83 20.31 6.14
N THR A 138 -14.70 19.32 5.97
CA THR A 138 -14.64 18.06 6.71
C THR A 138 -13.42 17.24 6.28
N GLU A 139 -12.85 16.52 7.23
CA GLU A 139 -11.80 15.51 7.00
C GLU A 139 -12.35 14.25 6.35
#